data_AF-A0A212CLZ4-F1
#
_entry.id   AF-A0A212CLZ4-F1
#
_cell.length_a   1.000
_cell.length_b   1.000
_cell.length_c   1.000
_cell.angle_alpha   90.00
_cell.angle_beta   90.00
_cell.angle_gamma   90.00
#
_symmetry.space_group_name_H-M   'P 1'
#
loop_
_entity.id
_entity.type
_entity.pdbx_description
1 polymer ?
#
loop_
_entity_poly.entity_id
_entity_poly.type
_entity_poly.pdbx_seq_one_letter_code
_entity_poly.pdbx_strand_id
1 'polypeptide(L)'
;MPLSSVYNSEDSAEYQFTGTYSARLDEQRSAIPTRTMHFEKHWRLLESMKAQYVAGNGFRKVSCVLSSNLRHVRVFEMDIDDEWELDESSDEEEEAGNKPVKIKEEVLSESEAETQQAGAAASAPEMVVKVEKLDPELDS
;
A
#
# COMPACT_ATOMS: atom_id res chain seq x y z
N MET A 1 -5.18 -15.94 -1.88
CA MET A 1 -4.51 -15.90 -3.21
C MET A 1 -4.66 -17.24 -3.92
N PRO A 2 -5.50 -17.36 -4.96
CA PRO A 2 -5.64 -18.59 -5.75
C PRO A 2 -4.51 -18.72 -6.78
N LEU A 3 -3.68 -19.76 -6.66
CA LEU A 3 -2.57 -20.02 -7.60
C LEU A 3 -3.05 -20.32 -9.03
N SER A 4 -4.25 -20.88 -9.18
CA SER A 4 -4.87 -21.13 -10.48
C SER A 4 -5.07 -19.87 -11.29
N SER A 5 -5.34 -18.73 -10.65
CA SER A 5 -5.48 -17.43 -11.31
C SER A 5 -4.12 -16.76 -11.55
N VAL A 6 -3.14 -16.98 -10.66
CA VAL A 6 -1.77 -16.48 -10.84
C VAL A 6 -1.08 -17.14 -12.03
N TYR A 7 -1.31 -18.44 -12.22
CA TYR A 7 -0.77 -19.22 -13.33
C TYR A 7 -1.86 -19.63 -14.31
N ASN A 8 -2.74 -18.69 -14.67
CA ASN A 8 -3.75 -18.94 -15.68
C ASN A 8 -3.05 -19.32 -17.01
N SER A 9 -3.48 -20.42 -17.62
CA SER A 9 -2.83 -20.99 -18.82
C SER A 9 -2.92 -20.11 -20.06
N GLU A 10 -3.91 -19.22 -20.13
CA GLU A 10 -4.18 -18.34 -21.27
C GLU A 10 -3.12 -17.23 -21.38
N ASP A 11 -2.72 -16.63 -20.26
CA ASP A 11 -1.83 -15.48 -20.21
C ASP A 11 -0.48 -15.78 -19.54
N SER A 12 -0.26 -16.95 -18.94
CA SER A 12 1.01 -17.32 -18.25
C SER A 12 2.26 -17.15 -19.11
N ALA A 13 2.15 -17.36 -20.42
CA ALA A 13 3.26 -17.19 -21.35
C ALA A 13 3.72 -15.72 -21.49
N GLU A 14 2.85 -14.74 -21.22
CA GLU A 14 3.16 -13.31 -21.32
C GLU A 14 3.93 -12.79 -20.09
N TYR A 15 3.82 -13.48 -18.96
CA TYR A 15 4.44 -13.10 -17.68
C TYR A 15 5.73 -13.89 -17.42
N GLN A 16 6.68 -13.79 -18.33
CA GLN A 16 8.00 -14.40 -18.17
C GLN A 16 9.02 -13.42 -17.62
N PHE A 17 9.91 -13.93 -16.76
CA PHE A 17 11.04 -13.17 -16.25
C PHE A 17 12.08 -12.98 -17.34
N THR A 18 12.40 -11.72 -17.64
CA THR A 18 13.35 -11.34 -18.71
C THR A 18 14.75 -11.03 -18.18
N GLY A 19 14.94 -11.06 -16.86
CA GLY A 19 16.20 -10.79 -16.19
C GLY A 19 17.13 -12.00 -16.12
N THR A 20 18.13 -11.94 -15.24
CA THR A 20 19.10 -13.03 -15.01
C THR A 20 19.02 -13.56 -13.59
N TYR A 21 19.06 -14.88 -13.43
CA TYR A 21 19.00 -15.54 -12.12
C TYR A 21 20.32 -15.50 -11.34
N SER A 22 21.41 -15.05 -11.97
CA SER A 22 22.73 -14.93 -11.34
C SER A 22 22.93 -13.59 -10.61
N ALA A 23 22.20 -12.55 -11.01
CA ALA A 23 22.20 -11.25 -10.33
C ALA A 23 21.13 -11.20 -9.23
N ARG A 24 21.24 -10.24 -8.32
CA ARG A 24 20.23 -10.04 -7.28
C ARG A 24 18.93 -9.53 -7.90
N LEU A 25 17.78 -10.01 -7.38
CA LEU A 25 16.47 -9.65 -7.93
C LEU A 25 16.09 -8.19 -7.64
N ASP A 26 16.57 -7.62 -6.53
CA ASP A 26 16.24 -6.25 -6.13
C ASP A 26 16.89 -5.18 -7.01
N GLU A 27 17.92 -5.54 -7.79
CA GLU A 27 18.60 -4.68 -8.77
C GLU A 27 17.87 -4.66 -10.13
N GLN A 28 17.01 -5.65 -10.39
CA GLN A 28 16.37 -5.86 -11.70
C GLN A 28 14.84 -5.86 -11.62
N ARG A 29 14.29 -4.96 -10.79
CA ARG A 29 12.83 -4.89 -10.50
C ARG A 29 11.96 -4.71 -11.73
N SER A 30 12.43 -3.98 -12.75
CA SER A 30 11.71 -3.76 -14.00
C SER A 30 11.59 -5.02 -14.87
N ALA A 31 12.46 -6.01 -14.66
CA ALA A 31 12.42 -7.28 -15.39
C ALA A 31 11.48 -8.32 -14.75
N ILE A 32 10.95 -8.03 -13.54
CA ILE A 32 10.05 -8.93 -12.82
C ILE A 32 8.61 -8.77 -13.35
N PRO A 33 8.03 -9.81 -13.98
CA PRO A 33 6.66 -9.74 -14.47
C PRO A 33 5.69 -9.59 -13.29
N THR A 34 4.75 -8.66 -13.40
CA THR A 34 3.80 -8.31 -12.32
C THR A 34 2.38 -8.49 -12.82
N ARG A 35 1.58 -9.30 -12.10
CA ARG A 35 0.16 -9.52 -12.38
C ARG A 35 -0.72 -8.69 -11.46
N THR A 36 -1.65 -7.94 -12.04
CA THR A 36 -2.72 -7.29 -11.28
C THR A 36 -3.87 -8.26 -11.09
N MET A 37 -4.36 -8.41 -9.86
CA MET A 37 -5.45 -9.33 -9.52
C MET A 37 -6.54 -8.60 -8.74
N HIS A 38 -7.80 -8.88 -9.07
CA HIS A 38 -8.97 -8.39 -8.34
C HIS A 38 -9.54 -9.53 -7.49
N PHE A 39 -9.80 -9.25 -6.21
CA PHE A 39 -10.29 -10.25 -5.25
C PHE A 39 -11.77 -9.98 -4.97
N GLU A 40 -12.64 -10.85 -5.49
CA GLU A 40 -14.07 -10.81 -5.21
C GLU A 40 -14.46 -11.73 -4.04
N LYS A 41 -13.61 -12.71 -3.71
CA LYS A 41 -13.91 -13.76 -2.73
C LYS A 41 -12.71 -14.07 -1.84
N HIS A 42 -12.98 -14.64 -0.66
CA HIS A 42 -11.99 -15.15 0.30
C HIS A 42 -10.92 -14.12 0.70
N TRP A 43 -11.39 -12.90 1.00
CA TRP A 43 -10.60 -11.85 1.62
C TRP A 43 -11.45 -11.16 2.68
N ARG A 44 -10.80 -10.56 3.68
CA ARG A 44 -11.47 -9.81 4.74
C ARG A 44 -10.56 -8.70 5.21
N LEU A 45 -11.12 -7.52 5.48
CA LEU A 45 -10.42 -6.43 6.14
C LEU A 45 -10.26 -6.73 7.64
N LEU A 46 -9.05 -6.59 8.16
CA LEU A 46 -8.76 -6.82 9.58
C LEU A 46 -9.01 -5.55 10.40
N GLU A 47 -10.26 -5.34 10.79
CA GLU A 47 -10.66 -4.19 11.61
C GLU A 47 -10.05 -4.22 13.01
N SER A 48 -9.67 -3.04 13.50
CA SER A 48 -9.12 -2.85 14.84
C SER A 48 -7.93 -3.78 15.15
N MET A 49 -7.16 -4.17 14.13
CA MET A 49 -5.99 -5.03 14.28
C MET A 49 -4.80 -4.49 13.51
N LYS A 50 -3.71 -4.19 14.22
CA LYS A 50 -2.41 -3.87 13.62
C LYS A 50 -1.64 -5.16 13.30
N ALA A 51 -2.12 -5.91 12.32
CA ALA A 51 -1.55 -7.18 11.88
C ALA A 51 -0.12 -7.00 11.32
N GLN A 52 0.77 -7.98 11.56
CA GLN A 52 2.12 -7.97 10.99
C GLN A 52 2.55 -9.34 10.45
N TYR A 53 2.17 -10.43 11.13
CA TYR A 53 2.55 -11.78 10.73
C TYR A 53 1.32 -12.66 10.59
N VAL A 54 1.39 -13.64 9.68
CA VAL A 54 0.32 -14.61 9.41
C VAL A 54 0.90 -16.02 9.41
N ALA A 55 0.15 -16.97 9.97
CA ALA A 55 0.42 -18.40 9.90
C ALA A 55 -0.85 -19.11 9.44
N GLY A 56 -0.76 -19.92 8.38
CA GLY A 56 -1.92 -20.62 7.81
C GLY A 56 -1.75 -22.13 7.84
N ASN A 57 -2.84 -22.86 8.04
CA ASN A 57 -2.91 -24.30 7.92
C ASN A 57 -3.97 -24.70 6.89
N GLY A 58 -3.51 -25.09 5.70
CA GLY A 58 -4.40 -25.50 4.60
C GLY A 58 -5.10 -26.85 4.80
N PHE A 59 -4.60 -27.70 5.70
CA PHE A 59 -5.22 -29.00 6.01
C PHE A 59 -6.38 -28.83 7.00
N ARG A 60 -6.16 -28.08 8.07
CA ARG A 60 -7.18 -27.80 9.09
C ARG A 60 -8.09 -26.62 8.77
N LYS A 61 -7.85 -25.91 7.65
CA LYS A 61 -8.60 -24.71 7.24
C LYS A 61 -8.63 -23.61 8.31
N VAL A 62 -7.52 -23.43 9.02
CA VAL A 62 -7.39 -22.37 10.04
C VAL A 62 -6.19 -21.48 9.76
N SER A 63 -6.27 -20.22 10.14
CA SER A 63 -5.16 -19.27 10.11
C SER A 63 -5.08 -18.48 11.40
N CYS A 64 -3.89 -17.97 11.70
CA CYS A 64 -3.57 -17.18 12.86
C CYS A 64 -2.88 -15.91 12.39
N VAL A 65 -3.35 -14.76 12.87
CA VAL A 65 -2.73 -13.46 12.63
C VAL A 65 -2.15 -12.93 13.94
N LEU A 66 -0.89 -12.51 13.90
CA LEU A 66 -0.19 -11.91 15.03
C LEU A 66 0.00 -10.42 14.76
N SER A 67 -0.37 -9.60 15.74
CA SER A 67 -0.17 -8.16 15.72
C SER A 67 1.30 -7.77 15.83
N SER A 68 1.60 -6.53 15.43
CA SER A 68 2.94 -5.96 15.51
C SER A 68 3.52 -5.82 16.92
N ASN A 69 2.66 -5.77 17.95
CA ASN A 69 3.13 -5.75 19.34
C ASN A 69 3.45 -7.15 19.89
N LEU A 70 3.35 -8.19 19.05
CA LEU A 70 3.62 -9.60 19.38
C LEU A 70 2.79 -10.17 20.55
N ARG A 71 1.67 -9.53 20.91
CA ARG A 71 0.84 -9.89 22.07
C ARG A 71 -0.62 -10.15 21.74
N HIS A 72 -1.10 -9.70 20.60
CA HIS A 72 -2.49 -9.87 20.19
C HIS A 72 -2.56 -10.84 19.01
N VAL A 73 -3.21 -11.97 19.26
CA VAL A 73 -3.42 -13.04 18.29
C VAL A 73 -4.90 -13.14 17.99
N ARG A 74 -5.25 -13.28 16.70
CA ARG A 74 -6.59 -13.68 16.25
C ARG A 74 -6.48 -14.93 15.42
N VAL A 75 -7.39 -15.88 15.63
CA VAL A 75 -7.49 -17.14 14.89
C VAL A 75 -8.75 -17.09 14.05
N PHE A 76 -8.64 -17.48 12.79
CA PHE A 76 -9.73 -17.48 11.81
C PHE A 76 -9.88 -18.89 11.24
N GLU A 77 -11.12 -19.37 11.20
CA GLU A 77 -11.51 -20.47 10.35
C GLU A 77 -11.66 -19.93 8.91
N MET A 78 -11.11 -20.64 7.92
CA MET A 78 -10.92 -20.12 6.56
C MET A 78 -11.97 -20.60 5.56
N ASP A 79 -12.79 -21.57 5.94
CA ASP A 79 -13.83 -22.22 5.13
C ASP A 79 -15.25 -21.83 5.52
N ILE A 80 -15.39 -20.92 6.49
CA ILE A 80 -16.67 -20.38 6.95
C ILE A 80 -16.60 -18.85 6.85
N ASP A 81 -17.68 -18.23 6.38
CA ASP A 81 -17.86 -16.78 6.41
C ASP A 81 -18.20 -16.33 7.84
N ASP A 82 -17.81 -15.11 8.21
CA ASP A 82 -18.19 -14.60 9.53
C ASP A 82 -19.70 -14.34 9.60
N GLU A 83 -20.34 -14.71 10.70
CA GLU A 83 -21.79 -14.56 10.88
C GLU A 83 -22.19 -13.10 11.15
N TRP A 84 -21.21 -12.23 11.43
CA TRP A 84 -21.43 -10.80 11.63
C TRP A 84 -21.49 -10.08 10.29
N GLU A 85 -22.61 -9.40 10.02
CA GLU A 85 -22.68 -8.45 8.90
C GLU A 85 -21.58 -7.40 9.08
N LEU A 86 -20.78 -7.20 8.04
CA LEU A 86 -19.80 -6.13 8.00
C LEU A 86 -20.58 -4.82 8.02
N ASP A 87 -20.34 -3.99 9.05
CA ASP A 87 -20.81 -2.62 9.03
C ASP A 87 -20.06 -1.92 7.90
N GLU A 88 -20.77 -1.55 6.84
CA GLU A 88 -20.24 -0.72 5.78
C GLU A 88 -20.01 0.67 6.37
N SER A 89 -18.95 0.84 7.16
CA SER A 89 -18.49 2.16 7.57
C SER A 89 -18.08 2.89 6.29
N SER A 90 -19.05 3.59 5.74
CA SER A 90 -19.04 4.28 4.47
C SER A 90 -18.03 5.44 4.56
N ASP A 91 -16.91 5.32 3.84
CA ASP A 91 -16.00 6.42 3.50
C ASP A 91 -16.68 7.38 2.48
N GLU A 92 -17.93 7.78 2.73
CA GLU A 92 -18.67 8.75 1.89
C GLU A 92 -18.41 10.22 2.26
N GLU A 93 -17.51 10.49 3.20
CA GLU A 93 -17.10 11.86 3.52
C GLU A 93 -15.65 12.10 3.06
N GLU A 94 -15.44 12.29 1.74
CA GLU A 94 -14.43 13.21 1.16
C GLU A 94 -14.70 13.42 -0.35
N GLU A 95 -15.84 14.02 -0.70
CA GLU A 95 -15.97 14.79 -1.97
C GLU A 95 -16.25 16.26 -1.67
N ALA A 96 -15.36 16.88 -0.91
CA ALA A 96 -15.30 18.34 -0.82
C ALA A 96 -14.50 18.90 -2.00
N GLY A 97 -15.22 19.26 -3.07
CA GLY A 97 -14.87 20.46 -3.83
C GLY A 97 -14.41 20.27 -5.26
N ASN A 98 -15.37 20.27 -6.19
CA ASN A 98 -15.17 20.99 -7.45
C ASN A 98 -16.51 21.43 -8.09
N LYS A 99 -17.19 22.42 -7.50
CA LYS A 99 -18.18 23.21 -8.24
C LYS A 99 -17.48 24.43 -8.83
N PRO A 100 -17.47 24.62 -10.16
CA PRO A 100 -16.84 25.79 -10.77
C PRO A 100 -17.64 27.05 -10.41
N VAL A 101 -17.02 27.94 -9.62
CA VAL A 101 -17.52 29.29 -9.38
C VAL A 101 -17.47 30.04 -10.71
N LYS A 102 -18.65 30.34 -11.28
CA LYS A 102 -18.80 31.22 -12.45
C LYS A 102 -18.40 32.63 -12.02
N ILE A 103 -17.17 33.03 -12.32
CA ILE A 103 -16.73 34.42 -12.18
C ILE A 103 -17.45 35.22 -13.27
N LYS A 104 -18.29 36.17 -12.84
CA LYS A 104 -18.92 37.17 -13.70
C LYS A 104 -18.06 38.42 -13.61
N GLU A 105 -17.37 38.73 -14.70
CA GLU A 105 -16.60 39.96 -14.87
C GLU A 105 -17.56 41.10 -15.21
N GLU A 106 -17.61 42.15 -14.39
CA GLU A 106 -17.89 43.53 -14.84
C GLU A 106 -17.31 44.53 -13.81
N VAL A 107 -16.25 45.21 -14.26
CA VAL A 107 -15.87 46.63 -14.11
C VAL A 107 -16.26 47.35 -12.81
N LEU A 108 -15.26 47.92 -12.12
CA LEU A 108 -15.25 49.34 -11.71
C LEU A 108 -13.86 49.78 -11.16
N SER A 109 -13.28 50.74 -11.90
CA SER A 109 -12.25 51.76 -11.64
C SER A 109 -11.17 51.63 -10.54
N GLU A 110 -9.92 51.78 -11.04
CA GLU A 110 -8.84 52.68 -10.62
C GLU A 110 -8.48 52.84 -9.13
N SER A 111 -7.25 52.46 -8.77
CA SER A 111 -6.22 53.41 -8.27
C SER A 111 -4.85 52.72 -8.16
N GLU A 112 -3.82 53.47 -8.55
CA GLU A 112 -2.40 53.15 -8.58
C GLU A 112 -1.78 53.00 -7.17
N ALA A 113 -0.80 52.11 -7.01
CA ALA A 113 0.55 52.43 -6.50
C ALA A 113 1.40 51.16 -6.24
N GLU A 114 2.70 51.32 -6.51
CA GLU A 114 3.87 50.43 -6.40
C GLU A 114 3.93 49.57 -5.10
N THR A 115 4.63 48.44 -4.96
CA THR A 115 6.09 48.28 -5.09
C THR A 115 6.53 46.81 -4.82
N GLN A 116 7.41 46.28 -5.67
CA GLN A 116 8.56 45.35 -5.47
C GLN A 116 8.47 43.88 -4.93
N GLN A 117 9.18 43.02 -5.71
CA GLN A 117 10.09 41.90 -5.37
C GLN A 117 9.50 40.53 -4.94
N ALA A 118 9.63 39.49 -5.79
CA ALA A 118 10.69 38.45 -5.82
C ALA A 118 10.36 37.28 -4.85
N GLY A 119 10.45 35.99 -5.16
CA GLY A 119 10.92 35.19 -6.27
C GLY A 119 10.98 33.72 -5.80
N ALA A 120 10.80 32.78 -6.73
CA ALA A 120 11.33 31.42 -6.76
C ALA A 120 11.09 30.38 -5.62
N ALA A 121 10.40 29.32 -6.03
CA ALA A 121 10.84 27.91 -6.04
C ALA A 121 10.87 27.06 -4.74
N ALA A 122 10.30 25.86 -4.93
CA ALA A 122 10.16 24.75 -4.01
C ALA A 122 11.48 24.00 -3.70
N SER A 123 11.55 23.38 -2.52
CA SER A 123 12.34 22.15 -2.30
C SER A 123 11.89 21.42 -1.02
N ALA A 124 11.76 20.09 -1.09
CA ALA A 124 11.41 19.19 0.01
C ALA A 124 12.67 18.73 0.79
N PRO A 125 12.58 18.38 2.10
CA PRO A 125 13.75 18.01 2.89
C PRO A 125 14.17 16.54 2.75
N GLU A 126 15.47 16.30 2.51
CA GLU A 126 16.17 15.02 2.63
C GLU A 126 16.42 14.64 4.11
N MET A 127 16.24 13.36 4.46
CA MET A 127 16.56 12.82 5.79
C MET A 127 17.77 11.88 5.73
N VAL A 128 18.88 12.29 6.35
CA VAL A 128 20.14 11.55 6.42
C VAL A 128 20.15 10.65 7.66
N VAL A 129 20.30 9.34 7.48
CA VAL A 129 20.44 8.36 8.59
C VAL A 129 21.92 8.02 8.77
N LYS A 130 22.45 8.29 9.97
CA LYS A 130 23.83 7.99 10.39
C LYS A 130 23.84 6.64 11.12
N VAL A 131 24.57 5.66 10.59
CA VAL A 131 24.72 4.33 11.20
C VAL A 131 26.04 4.28 11.96
N GLU A 132 25.96 4.11 13.28
CA GLU A 132 27.10 3.88 14.17
C GLU A 132 27.41 2.37 14.21
N LYS A 133 28.66 1.99 13.97
CA LYS A 133 29.15 0.60 14.04
C LYS A 133 29.46 0.24 15.50
N LEU A 134 28.91 -0.88 15.97
CA LEU A 134 29.34 -1.56 17.19
C LEU A 134 30.12 -2.82 16.78
N ASP A 135 31.37 -2.92 17.22
CA ASP A 135 32.26 -4.06 16.99
C ASP A 135 31.88 -5.25 17.91
N PRO A 136 31.99 -6.50 17.43
CA PRO A 136 31.76 -7.68 18.27
C PRO A 136 33.05 -8.08 19.01
N GLU A 137 33.05 -8.00 20.34
CA GLU A 137 34.08 -8.64 21.16
C GLU A 137 33.92 -10.17 21.10
N LEU A 138 35.03 -10.85 20.82
CA LEU A 138 35.19 -12.30 20.83
C LEU A 138 35.52 -12.75 22.25
N ASP A 139 34.64 -13.54 22.86
CA ASP A 139 34.95 -14.25 24.11
C ASP A 139 35.63 -15.59 23.77
N SER A 140 36.74 -15.90 24.44
CA SER A 140 37.53 -17.15 24.30
C SER A 140 37.39 -18.03 25.53
#